data_AF-A0A7I9VLH5-F1
#
_entry.id   AF-A0A7I9VLH5-F1
#
_cell.length_a   1.000
_cell.length_b   1.000
_cell.length_c   1.000
_cell.angle_alpha   90.00
_cell.angle_beta   90.00
_cell.angle_gamma   90.00
#
_symmetry.space_group_name_H-M   'P 1'
#
loop_
_entity.id
_entity.type
_entity.pdbx_description
1 polymer ?
#
loop_
_entity_poly.entity_id
_entity_poly.type
_entity_poly.pdbx_seq_one_letter_code
_entity_poly.pdbx_strand_id
1 'polypeptide(L)'
;MAYTASNISRAEPKINQSATQVIESADFKRLVSLRWTVSMVLLALLFVTYYGYILLIPYAPEFMTTKIGEVTTAAIPIGVGVIVVAFVLTAFYVGWANKSYDPEVERLKNTLRK
;
A
#
# COMPACT_ATOMS: atom_id res chain seq x y z
N MET A 1 1.64 61.89 -25.20
CA MET A 1 2.94 61.21 -25.13
C MET A 1 3.52 61.49 -23.75
N ALA A 2 3.62 60.59 -22.78
CA ALA A 2 3.86 59.15 -22.85
C ALA A 2 3.19 58.43 -21.66
N TYR A 3 2.53 57.31 -21.98
CA TYR A 3 2.20 56.25 -21.01
C TYR A 3 3.49 55.46 -20.80
N THR A 4 4.17 55.63 -19.66
CA THR A 4 5.37 54.85 -19.32
C THR A 4 5.22 54.25 -17.94
N ALA A 5 4.83 52.97 -17.95
CA ALA A 5 5.30 51.88 -17.11
C ALA A 5 5.79 52.20 -15.69
N SER A 6 5.04 51.75 -14.69
CA SER A 6 5.57 50.81 -13.70
C SER A 6 4.39 50.13 -13.00
N ASN A 7 3.85 49.11 -13.67
CA ASN A 7 3.01 48.13 -13.01
C ASN A 7 3.95 47.28 -12.17
N ILE A 8 4.28 47.82 -10.98
CA ILE A 8 5.18 47.21 -10.00
C ILE A 8 4.59 45.84 -9.70
N SER A 9 5.28 44.81 -10.21
CA SER A 9 5.41 43.48 -9.68
C SER A 9 4.39 43.18 -8.58
N ARG A 10 3.21 42.66 -8.96
CA ARG A 10 2.41 41.88 -8.02
C ARG A 10 3.35 40.78 -7.54
N ALA A 11 3.85 40.93 -6.31
CA ALA A 11 4.48 39.82 -5.63
C ALA A 11 3.44 38.69 -5.69
N GLU A 12 3.74 37.65 -6.49
CA GLU A 12 2.95 36.44 -6.47
C GLU A 12 2.88 36.01 -5.01
N PRO A 13 1.67 35.78 -4.47
CA PRO A 13 1.56 35.35 -3.09
C PRO A 13 2.30 34.01 -3.01
N LYS A 14 3.33 33.94 -2.15
CA LYS A 14 3.92 32.67 -1.75
C LYS A 14 2.78 31.85 -1.13
N ILE A 15 2.18 30.96 -1.92
CA ILE A 15 1.05 30.15 -1.48
C ILE A 15 1.61 29.16 -0.46
N ASN A 16 1.54 29.53 0.82
CA ASN A 16 1.55 28.55 1.90
C ASN A 16 0.26 27.73 1.72
N GLN A 17 0.36 26.57 1.07
CA GLN A 17 -0.81 25.73 0.86
C GLN A 17 -1.34 25.32 2.24
N SER A 18 -2.61 25.63 2.50
CA SER A 18 -3.27 25.13 3.70
C SER A 18 -3.40 23.60 3.60
N ALA A 19 -3.29 22.89 4.72
CA ALA A 19 -3.48 21.43 4.77
C ALA A 19 -4.78 20.98 4.07
N THR A 20 -5.85 21.78 4.17
CA THR A 20 -7.12 21.53 3.47
C THR A 20 -6.96 21.51 1.95
N GLN A 21 -6.19 22.45 1.39
CA GLN A 21 -5.96 22.53 -0.06
C GLN A 21 -5.16 21.32 -0.57
N VAL A 22 -4.21 20.83 0.24
CA VAL A 22 -3.43 19.63 -0.08
C VAL A 22 -4.31 18.38 -0.06
N ILE A 23 -5.19 18.22 0.92
CA ILE A 23 -6.11 17.06 1.00
C ILE A 23 -7.11 17.07 -0.17
N GLU A 24 -7.54 18.24 -0.62
CA GLU A 24 -8.44 18.37 -1.77
C GLU A 24 -7.75 18.19 -3.12
N SER A 25 -6.42 18.29 -3.16
CA SER A 25 -5.62 18.19 -4.38
C SER A 25 -5.76 16.83 -5.08
N ALA A 26 -5.62 16.85 -6.42
CA ALA A 26 -5.64 15.63 -7.23
C ALA A 26 -4.47 14.68 -6.88
N ASP A 27 -3.31 15.24 -6.55
CA ASP A 27 -2.12 14.49 -6.15
C ASP A 27 -2.35 13.68 -4.87
N PHE A 28 -2.94 14.29 -3.84
CA PHE A 28 -3.25 13.58 -2.59
C PHE A 28 -4.29 12.47 -2.82
N LYS A 29 -5.35 12.76 -3.56
CA LYS A 29 -6.39 11.77 -3.89
C LYS A 29 -5.81 10.58 -4.67
N ARG A 30 -4.91 10.84 -5.62
CA ARG A 30 -4.18 9.80 -6.37
C ARG A 30 -3.28 8.97 -5.46
N LEU A 31 -2.60 9.58 -4.49
CA LEU A 31 -1.79 8.86 -3.52
C LEU A 31 -2.63 7.92 -2.65
N VAL A 32 -3.75 8.43 -2.14
CA VAL A 32 -4.68 7.62 -1.32
C VAL A 32 -5.24 6.46 -2.14
N SER A 33 -5.69 6.70 -3.38
CA SER A 33 -6.23 5.63 -4.23
C SER A 33 -5.17 4.58 -4.55
N LEU A 34 -3.95 4.98 -4.89
CA LEU A 34 -2.86 4.07 -5.19
C LEU A 34 -2.55 3.14 -4.00
N ARG A 35 -2.41 3.71 -2.79
CA ARG A 35 -2.21 2.93 -1.56
C ARG A 35 -3.37 1.97 -1.32
N TRP A 36 -4.59 2.43 -1.51
CA TRP A 36 -5.78 1.63 -1.25
C TRP A 36 -5.88 0.44 -2.21
N THR A 37 -5.67 0.67 -3.52
CA THR A 37 -5.64 -0.39 -4.52
C THR A 37 -4.59 -1.45 -4.21
N VAL A 38 -3.35 -1.05 -3.90
CA VAL A 38 -2.29 -2.02 -3.58
C VAL A 38 -2.62 -2.79 -2.30
N SER A 39 -3.08 -2.09 -1.26
CA SER A 39 -3.46 -2.73 0.01
C SER A 39 -4.58 -3.76 -0.17
N MET A 40 -5.58 -3.45 -0.99
CA MET A 40 -6.68 -4.38 -1.25
C MET A 40 -6.26 -5.59 -2.07
N VAL A 41 -5.37 -5.42 -3.06
CA VAL A 41 -4.86 -6.56 -3.83
C VAL A 41 -4.10 -7.51 -2.91
N LEU A 42 -3.24 -6.99 -2.04
CA LEU A 42 -2.50 -7.82 -1.09
C LEU A 42 -3.41 -8.44 -0.02
N LEU A 43 -4.43 -7.72 0.45
CA LEU A 43 -5.44 -8.26 1.36
C LEU A 43 -6.22 -9.39 0.71
N ALA A 44 -6.66 -9.23 -0.54
CA ALA A 44 -7.36 -10.27 -1.28
C ALA A 44 -6.48 -11.51 -1.45
N LEU A 45 -5.20 -11.32 -1.79
CA LEU A 45 -4.24 -12.42 -1.92
C LEU A 45 -3.99 -13.14 -0.58
N LEU A 46 -3.90 -12.38 0.51
CA LEU A 46 -3.81 -12.94 1.87
C LEU A 46 -5.06 -13.76 2.20
N PHE A 47 -6.26 -13.24 1.92
CA PHE A 47 -7.50 -13.96 2.14
C PHE A 47 -7.61 -15.22 1.30
N VAL A 48 -7.28 -15.18 0.02
CA VAL A 48 -7.26 -16.36 -0.85
C VAL A 48 -6.35 -17.44 -0.28
N THR A 49 -5.15 -17.06 0.18
CA THR A 49 -4.18 -17.99 0.76
C THR A 49 -4.71 -18.57 2.09
N TYR A 50 -5.16 -17.71 2.99
CA TYR A 50 -5.62 -18.08 4.34
C TYR A 50 -6.91 -18.92 4.31
N TYR A 51 -7.94 -18.42 3.63
CA TYR A 51 -9.19 -19.16 3.49
C TYR A 51 -9.02 -20.40 2.63
N GLY A 52 -8.14 -20.39 1.62
CA GLY A 52 -7.77 -21.60 0.89
C GLY A 52 -7.29 -22.71 1.83
N TYR A 53 -6.39 -22.39 2.76
CA TYR A 53 -5.93 -23.34 3.77
C TYR A 53 -7.03 -23.77 4.74
N ILE A 54 -7.82 -22.81 5.27
CA ILE A 54 -8.91 -23.13 6.21
C ILE A 54 -9.95 -24.04 5.58
N LEU A 55 -10.30 -23.80 4.32
CA LEU A 55 -11.29 -24.62 3.60
C LEU A 55 -10.74 -26.03 3.33
N LEU A 56 -9.44 -26.22 3.11
CA LEU A 56 -8.88 -27.56 2.93
C LEU A 56 -9.08 -28.48 4.15
N ILE A 57 -9.16 -27.93 5.36
CA ILE A 57 -9.31 -28.72 6.60
C ILE A 57 -10.61 -29.55 6.60
N PRO A 58 -11.82 -28.98 6.42
CA PRO A 58 -13.05 -29.76 6.37
C PRO A 58 -13.31 -30.42 5.01
N TYR A 59 -12.86 -29.83 3.90
CA TYR A 59 -13.20 -30.32 2.56
C TYR A 59 -12.26 -31.39 2.02
N ALA A 60 -11.01 -31.47 2.53
CA ALA A 60 -10.03 -32.47 2.11
C ALA A 60 -9.25 -33.07 3.30
N PRO A 61 -9.93 -33.63 4.31
CA PRO A 61 -9.29 -34.14 5.53
C PRO A 61 -8.30 -35.28 5.25
N GLU A 62 -8.57 -36.14 4.28
CA GLU A 62 -7.67 -37.25 3.90
C GLU A 62 -6.32 -36.73 3.40
N PHE A 63 -6.33 -35.66 2.59
CA PHE A 63 -5.12 -35.00 2.13
C PHE A 63 -4.40 -34.31 3.29
N MET A 64 -5.12 -33.56 4.12
CA MET A 64 -4.55 -32.80 5.24
C MET A 64 -3.96 -33.69 6.34
N THR A 65 -4.47 -34.91 6.51
CA THR A 65 -3.99 -35.90 7.47
C THR A 65 -2.95 -36.86 6.89
N THR A 66 -2.63 -36.76 5.60
CA THR A 66 -1.59 -37.56 4.95
C THR A 66 -0.28 -37.35 5.69
N LYS A 67 0.32 -38.45 6.17
CA LYS A 67 1.57 -38.41 6.92
C LYS A 67 2.74 -38.17 5.97
N ILE A 68 3.58 -37.22 6.33
CA ILE A 68 4.88 -36.96 5.73
C ILE A 68 5.92 -37.34 6.80
N GLY A 69 6.48 -38.54 6.68
CA GLY A 69 7.33 -39.13 7.72
C GLY A 69 6.51 -39.79 8.84
N GLU A 70 7.07 -39.86 10.05
CA GLU A 70 6.47 -40.63 11.15
C GLU A 70 5.35 -39.88 11.90
N VAL A 71 5.53 -38.56 12.10
CA VAL A 71 4.67 -37.75 13.00
C VAL A 71 4.04 -36.52 12.34
N THR A 72 4.58 -36.06 11.20
CA THR A 72 4.13 -34.81 10.57
C THR A 72 3.00 -35.09 9.58
N THR A 73 1.93 -34.31 9.64
CA THR A 73 0.85 -34.35 8.64
C THR A 73 1.09 -33.28 7.58
N ALA A 74 0.57 -33.47 6.37
CA ALA A 74 0.67 -32.52 5.26
C ALA A 74 0.13 -31.12 5.61
N ALA A 75 -0.85 -31.03 6.51
CA ALA A 75 -1.37 -29.75 7.01
C ALA A 75 -0.28 -28.85 7.62
N ILE A 76 0.73 -29.42 8.29
CA ILE A 76 1.80 -28.65 8.95
C ILE A 76 2.65 -27.87 7.95
N PRO A 77 3.35 -28.50 6.97
CA PRO A 77 4.16 -27.77 6.01
C PRO A 77 3.32 -26.84 5.12
N ILE A 78 2.07 -27.21 4.80
CA ILE A 78 1.16 -26.31 4.06
C ILE A 78 0.86 -25.07 4.90
N GLY A 79 0.52 -25.23 6.18
CA GLY A 79 0.28 -24.12 7.10
C GLY A 79 1.52 -23.22 7.28
N VAL A 80 2.71 -23.82 7.39
CA VAL A 80 3.98 -23.07 7.37
C VAL A 80 4.14 -22.29 6.06
N GLY A 81 3.80 -22.90 4.93
CA GLY A 81 3.77 -22.22 3.63
C GLY A 81 2.86 -20.99 3.63
N VAL A 82 1.66 -21.08 4.20
CA VAL A 82 0.73 -19.94 4.34
C VAL A 82 1.35 -18.81 5.17
N ILE A 83 2.02 -19.14 6.28
CA ILE A 83 2.73 -18.16 7.12
C ILE A 83 3.83 -17.47 6.31
N VAL A 84 4.66 -18.23 5.60
CA VAL A 84 5.73 -17.69 4.75
C VAL A 84 5.15 -16.76 3.68
N VAL A 85 4.06 -17.14 3.02
CA VAL A 85 3.37 -16.29 2.05
C VAL A 85 2.92 -14.98 2.70
N ALA A 86 2.31 -15.02 3.88
CA ALA A 86 1.89 -13.80 4.58
C ALA A 86 3.08 -12.84 4.84
N PHE A 87 4.20 -13.36 5.32
CA PHE A 87 5.43 -12.57 5.50
C PHE A 87 5.93 -11.98 4.18
N VAL A 88 5.93 -12.75 3.10
CA VAL A 88 6.35 -12.28 1.77
C VAL A 88 5.44 -11.15 1.28
N LEU A 89 4.12 -11.27 1.44
CA LEU A 89 3.17 -10.22 1.07
C LEU A 89 3.41 -8.93 1.87
N THR A 90 3.68 -9.05 3.18
CA THR A 90 4.04 -7.90 4.01
C THR A 90 5.34 -7.26 3.57
N ALA A 91 6.40 -8.06 3.34
CA ALA A 91 7.70 -7.56 2.89
C ALA A 91 7.59 -6.87 1.52
N PHE A 92 6.81 -7.44 0.61
CA PHE A 92 6.52 -6.85 -0.69
C PHE A 92 5.79 -5.50 -0.54
N TYR A 93 4.77 -5.42 0.31
CA TYR A 93 4.06 -4.16 0.58
C TYR A 93 5.02 -3.08 1.08
N VAL A 94 5.86 -3.40 2.07
CA VAL A 94 6.84 -2.47 2.64
C VAL A 94 7.84 -2.00 1.58
N GLY A 95 8.39 -2.94 0.80
CA GLY A 95 9.32 -2.60 -0.28
C GLY A 95 8.68 -1.68 -1.34
N TRP A 96 7.44 -1.95 -1.72
CA TRP A 96 6.68 -1.10 -2.63
C TRP A 96 6.39 0.29 -2.05
N ALA A 97 5.96 0.36 -0.79
CA ALA A 97 5.64 1.61 -0.10
C ALA A 97 6.87 2.50 0.01
N ASN A 98 7.99 1.94 0.47
CA ASN A 98 9.26 2.66 0.61
C ASN A 98 9.76 3.23 -0.72
N LYS A 99 9.56 2.50 -1.83
CA LYS A 99 10.05 2.89 -3.16
C LYS A 99 9.13 3.88 -3.88
N SER A 100 7.81 3.69 -3.76
CA SER A 100 6.84 4.41 -4.60
C SER A 100 6.00 5.39 -3.82
N TYR A 101 5.53 5.00 -2.63
CA TYR A 101 4.54 5.78 -1.88
C TYR A 101 5.21 6.86 -1.01
N ASP A 102 6.22 6.49 -0.22
CA ASP A 102 6.87 7.38 0.74
C ASP A 102 7.53 8.61 0.10
N PRO A 103 8.23 8.50 -1.06
CA PRO A 103 8.79 9.68 -1.73
C PRO A 103 7.73 10.68 -2.18
N GLU A 104 6.56 10.21 -2.60
CA GLU A 104 5.46 11.09 -2.99
C GLU A 104 4.79 11.77 -1.80
N VAL A 105 4.65 11.05 -0.68
CA VAL A 105 4.18 11.64 0.58
C VAL A 105 5.14 12.74 1.05
N GLU A 106 6.44 12.49 0.99
CA GLU A 106 7.44 13.48 1.38
C GLU A 106 7.47 14.70 0.43
N ARG A 107 7.26 14.50 -0.88
CA ARG A 107 7.08 15.61 -1.84
C ARG A 107 5.95 16.53 -1.41
N LEU A 108 4.79 15.95 -1.09
CA LEU A 108 3.59 16.70 -0.76
C LEU A 108 3.68 17.41 0.60
N LYS A 109 4.31 16.74 1.59
CA LYS A 109 4.60 17.33 2.90
C LYS A 109 5.54 18.53 2.80
N ASN A 110 6.52 18.50 1.90
CA ASN A 110 7.44 19.62 1.70
C ASN A 110 6.76 20.87 1.12
N THR A 111 5.64 20.72 0.42
CA THR A 111 4.83 21.86 -0.07
C THR A 111 4.16 22.63 1.07
N LEU A 112 3.86 21.97 2.20
CA LEU A 112 3.28 22.61 3.39
C LEU A 112 4.32 23.35 4.25
N ARG A 113 5.62 23.00 4.11
CA ARG A 113 6.71 23.54 4.94
C ARG A 113 7.39 24.77 4.32
N LYS A 114 7.15 25.06 3.04
CA LYS A 114 7.72 26.19 2.30
C LYS A 114 6.75 27.36 2.22
#